data_AF-A0AAU2IUQ8-F1
#
_entry.id   AF-A0AAU2IUQ8-F1
#
_cell.length_a   1.000
_cell.length_b   1.000
_cell.length_c   1.000
_cell.angle_alpha   90.00
_cell.angle_beta   90.00
_cell.angle_gamma   90.00
#
_symmetry.space_group_name_H-M   'P 1'
#
loop_
_entity.id
_entity.type
_entity.pdbx_description
1 polymer ?
#
loop_
_entity_poly.entity_id
_entity_poly.type
_entity_poly.pdbx_seq_one_letter_code
_entity_poly.pdbx_strand_id
1 'polypeptide(L)'
;MIAGRGPAPALVLALVQRLPDTSLTIALASGGRDHFGWGIDRHMQADIFDAINQNTRATGQWGKGKAPKIPAWPRPKPEKKTKAEGKKGRRVSVADLYNKFNAKRR
;
A
#
# COMPACT_ATOMS: atom_id res chain seq x y z
N MET A 1 8.00 -19.68 -32.20
CA MET A 1 9.08 -18.68 -32.19
C MET A 1 8.46 -17.33 -31.86
N ILE A 2 8.54 -16.86 -30.61
CA ILE A 2 7.98 -15.56 -30.21
C ILE A 2 9.01 -14.50 -30.60
N ALA A 3 8.64 -13.59 -31.50
CA ALA A 3 9.51 -12.56 -32.03
C ALA A 3 10.05 -11.65 -30.91
N GLY A 4 11.36 -11.72 -30.66
CA GLY A 4 12.11 -10.93 -29.68
C GLY A 4 12.30 -9.47 -30.08
N ARG A 5 11.22 -8.75 -30.37
CA ARG A 5 11.22 -7.28 -30.57
C ARG A 5 11.02 -6.49 -29.27
N GLY A 6 11.32 -7.10 -28.13
CA GLY A 6 11.28 -6.46 -26.82
C GLY A 6 12.68 -6.08 -26.34
N PRO A 7 12.79 -5.11 -25.40
CA PRO A 7 14.05 -4.85 -24.73
C PRO A 7 14.59 -6.13 -24.07
N ALA A 8 15.92 -6.26 -24.01
CA ALA A 8 16.57 -7.44 -23.44
C ALA A 8 16.05 -7.68 -22.00
N PRO A 9 15.72 -8.93 -21.62
CA PRO A 9 15.20 -9.23 -20.27
C PRO A 9 16.10 -8.73 -19.14
N ALA A 10 17.42 -8.79 -19.33
CA ALA A 10 18.40 -8.25 -18.38
C ALA A 10 18.27 -6.72 -18.20
N LEU A 11 18.00 -5.98 -19.29
CA LEU A 11 17.77 -4.54 -19.24
C LEU A 11 16.49 -4.21 -18.46
N VAL A 12 15.42 -4.97 -18.69
CA VAL A 12 14.15 -4.82 -17.96
C VAL A 12 14.35 -5.07 -16.46
N LEU A 13 15.07 -6.13 -16.09
CA LEU A 13 15.37 -6.43 -14.69
C LEU A 13 16.25 -5.35 -14.05
N ALA A 14 17.26 -4.84 -14.76
CA ALA A 14 18.12 -3.77 -14.26
C ALA A 14 17.33 -2.48 -13.98
N LEU A 15 16.38 -2.13 -14.85
CA LEU A 15 15.49 -0.98 -14.65
C LEU A 15 14.55 -1.21 -13.46
N VAL A 16 14.02 -2.41 -13.29
CA VAL A 16 13.15 -2.75 -12.15
C VAL A 16 13.89 -2.70 -10.82
N GLN A 17 15.12 -3.21 -10.77
CA GLN A 17 15.92 -3.30 -9.55
C GLN A 17 16.48 -1.95 -9.06
N ARG A 18 16.57 -0.95 -9.93
CA ARG A 18 17.06 0.40 -9.59
C ARG A 18 15.98 1.48 -9.59
N LEU A 19 14.71 1.07 -9.54
CA LEU A 19 13.62 2.01 -9.35
C LEU A 19 13.73 2.67 -7.97
N PRO A 20 13.55 3.99 -7.86
CA PRO A 20 13.48 4.67 -6.58
C PRO A 20 12.39 4.04 -5.69
N ASP A 21 12.63 3.99 -4.40
CA ASP A 21 11.69 3.49 -3.38
C ASP A 21 10.31 4.18 -3.42
N THR A 22 10.26 5.42 -3.88
CA THR A 22 9.05 6.21 -4.14
C THR A 22 8.26 5.82 -5.39
N SER A 23 8.79 4.92 -6.21
CA SER A 23 8.20 4.54 -7.51
C SER A 23 6.87 3.79 -7.39
N LEU A 24 6.09 3.81 -8.48
CA LEU A 24 4.79 3.15 -8.54
C LEU A 24 4.88 1.63 -8.44
N THR A 25 5.96 1.04 -8.96
CA THR A 25 6.22 -0.40 -8.87
C THR A 25 6.40 -0.83 -7.42
N ILE A 26 7.18 -0.07 -6.66
CA ILE A 26 7.42 -0.34 -5.24
C ILE A 26 6.15 -0.06 -4.42
N ALA A 27 5.43 1.02 -4.71
CA ALA A 27 4.13 1.29 -4.09
C ALA A 27 3.13 0.14 -4.27
N LEU A 28 3.03 -0.38 -5.51
CA LEU A 28 2.15 -1.50 -5.81
C LEU A 28 2.57 -2.78 -5.06
N ALA A 29 3.88 -3.05 -4.98
CA ALA A 29 4.43 -4.17 -4.22
C ALA A 29 4.15 -4.03 -2.70
N SER A 30 4.20 -2.80 -2.18
CA SER A 30 3.99 -2.47 -0.76
C SER A 30 2.52 -2.45 -0.33
N GLY A 31 1.58 -2.60 -1.26
CA GLY A 31 0.16 -2.80 -0.91
C GLY A 31 -0.82 -1.84 -1.57
N GLY A 32 -0.38 -0.97 -2.48
CA GLY A 32 -1.30 -0.18 -3.29
C GLY A 32 -0.75 1.15 -3.77
N ARG A 33 -1.52 1.80 -4.64
CA ARG A 33 -1.15 3.09 -5.24
C ARG A 33 -1.03 4.23 -4.21
N ASP A 34 -1.65 4.08 -3.04
CA ASP A 34 -1.55 5.07 -1.95
C ASP A 34 -0.13 5.18 -1.37
N HIS A 35 0.70 4.15 -1.54
CA HIS A 35 2.12 4.17 -1.18
C HIS A 35 3.00 4.88 -2.22
N PHE A 36 2.41 5.41 -3.30
CA PHE A 36 3.18 6.13 -4.31
C PHE A 36 3.79 7.41 -3.71
N GLY A 37 5.09 7.60 -3.91
CA GLY A 37 5.82 8.70 -3.28
C GLY A 37 6.21 8.46 -1.82
N TRP A 38 5.80 7.35 -1.20
CA TRP A 38 6.22 6.95 0.14
C TRP A 38 7.50 6.14 0.08
N GLY A 39 8.63 6.86 0.09
CA GLY A 39 9.95 6.27 0.30
C GLY A 39 10.21 5.92 1.76
N ILE A 40 11.36 5.30 2.01
CA ILE A 40 11.84 4.91 3.33
C ILE A 40 11.91 6.13 4.26
N ASP A 41 12.37 7.28 3.76
CA ASP A 41 12.47 8.52 4.55
C ASP A 41 11.11 8.97 5.10
N ARG A 42 10.05 8.88 4.29
CA ARG A 42 8.69 9.27 4.75
C ARG A 42 8.13 8.29 5.77
N HIS A 43 8.42 7.00 5.62
CA HIS A 43 8.08 6.01 6.62
C HIS A 43 8.81 6.28 7.95
N MET A 44 10.12 6.55 7.90
CA MET A 44 10.91 6.89 9.08
C MET A 44 10.45 8.18 9.76
N GLN A 45 10.14 9.23 9.02
CA GLN A 45 9.61 10.49 9.59
C GLN A 45 8.28 10.27 10.31
N ALA A 46 7.37 9.49 9.71
CA ALA A 46 6.10 9.14 10.34
C ALA A 46 6.30 8.34 11.64
N ASP A 47 7.25 7.40 11.65
CA ASP A 47 7.58 6.61 12.85
C ASP A 47 8.21 7.46 13.95
N ILE A 48 9.12 8.38 13.61
CA ILE A 48 9.72 9.32 14.56
C ILE A 48 8.65 10.23 15.15
N PHE A 49 7.77 10.80 14.32
CA PHE A 49 6.68 11.65 14.77
C PHE A 49 5.75 10.91 15.73
N ASP A 50 5.35 9.68 15.38
CA ASP A 50 4.50 8.87 16.26
C ASP A 50 5.24 8.49 17.56
N ALA A 51 6.54 8.17 17.51
CA ALA A 51 7.34 7.88 18.70
C ALA A 51 7.45 9.08 19.65
N ILE A 52 7.67 10.29 19.11
CA ILE A 52 7.70 11.53 19.90
C ILE A 52 6.33 11.79 20.53
N ASN A 53 5.25 11.59 19.78
CA ASN A 53 3.90 11.77 20.29
C ASN A 53 3.56 10.77 21.40
N GLN A 54 4.00 9.52 21.28
CA GLN A 54 3.85 8.51 22.33
C GLN A 54 4.69 8.84 23.55
N ASN A 55 5.95 9.25 23.37
CA ASN A 55 6.81 9.66 24.47
C ASN A 55 6.19 10.85 25.22
N THR A 56 5.79 11.90 24.51
CA THR A 56 5.14 13.08 25.08
C THR A 56 3.90 12.69 25.88
N ARG A 57 3.06 11.81 25.34
CA ARG A 57 1.88 11.29 26.04
C ARG A 57 2.22 10.52 27.31
N ALA A 58 3.28 9.74 27.29
CA ALA A 58 3.70 8.91 28.41
C ALA A 58 4.39 9.72 29.53
N THR A 59 5.18 10.74 29.17
CA THR A 59 6.01 11.50 30.11
C THR A 59 5.37 12.82 30.57
N GLY A 60 4.34 13.29 29.88
CA GLY A 60 3.68 14.55 30.22
C GLY A 60 2.97 14.51 31.58
N GLN A 61 3.21 15.54 32.39
CA GLN A 61 2.48 15.76 33.64
C GLN A 61 1.10 16.35 33.35
N TRP A 62 0.15 15.49 32.94
CA TRP A 62 -1.17 15.90 32.46
C TRP A 62 -2.18 16.31 33.55
N GLY A 63 -1.74 16.91 34.67
CA GLY A 63 -2.62 17.41 35.74
C GLY A 63 -3.83 16.50 36.08
N LYS A 64 -5.03 17.11 36.24
CA LYS A 64 -6.32 16.39 36.39
C LYS A 64 -7.00 16.11 35.03
N GLY A 65 -6.23 15.98 33.95
CA GLY A 65 -6.72 15.84 32.58
C GLY A 65 -6.23 14.57 31.89
N LYS A 66 -6.91 14.19 30.80
CA LYS A 66 -6.39 13.16 29.90
C LYS A 66 -5.33 13.77 28.98
N ALA A 67 -4.33 12.96 28.61
CA ALA A 67 -3.32 13.36 27.63
C ALA A 67 -3.97 13.86 26.33
N PRO A 68 -3.44 14.93 25.70
CA PRO A 68 -3.94 15.46 24.44
C PRO A 68 -4.05 14.40 23.33
N LYS A 69 -5.07 14.56 22.49
CA LYS A 69 -5.24 13.72 21.30
C LYS A 69 -4.42 14.30 20.15
N ILE A 70 -3.15 13.95 20.11
CA ILE A 70 -2.27 14.32 19.00
C ILE A 70 -2.67 13.47 17.78
N PRO A 71 -2.97 14.09 16.62
CA PRO A 71 -3.29 13.33 15.41
C PRO A 71 -2.08 12.53 14.96
N ALA A 72 -2.30 11.30 14.50
CA ALA A 72 -1.25 10.49 13.91
C ALA A 72 -0.82 11.09 12.56
N TRP A 73 0.42 10.83 12.16
CA TRP A 73 0.89 11.21 10.83
C TRP A 73 -0.01 10.60 9.75
N PRO A 74 -0.37 11.35 8.69
CA PRO A 74 -1.24 10.83 7.63
C PRO A 74 -0.53 9.75 6.81
N ARG A 75 -0.62 8.49 7.25
CA ARG A 75 -0.05 7.32 6.57
C ARG A 75 -0.97 6.81 5.45
N PRO A 76 -0.42 6.20 4.37
CA PRO A 76 -1.19 5.43 3.43
C PRO A 76 -1.85 4.30 4.20
N LYS A 77 -3.16 4.37 4.32
CA LYS A 77 -3.93 3.29 4.93
C LYS A 77 -4.15 2.31 3.79
N PRO A 78 -3.82 1.01 3.97
CA PRO A 78 -4.26 0.03 3.01
C PRO A 78 -5.78 0.22 2.89
N GLU A 79 -6.28 0.39 1.66
CA GLU A 79 -7.72 0.32 1.42
C GLU A 79 -8.19 -0.92 2.18
N LYS A 80 -9.07 -0.70 3.18
CA LYS A 80 -9.64 -1.81 3.94
C LYS A 80 -10.17 -2.75 2.88
N LYS A 81 -9.58 -3.95 2.75
CA LYS A 81 -10.03 -4.97 1.80
C LYS A 81 -11.53 -4.97 1.91
N THR A 82 -12.22 -4.40 0.92
CA THR A 82 -13.68 -4.43 0.86
C THR A 82 -13.96 -5.90 0.99
N LYS A 83 -14.69 -6.27 2.06
CA LYS A 83 -14.95 -7.65 2.45
C LYS A 83 -15.14 -8.43 1.16
N ALA A 84 -14.21 -9.34 0.86
CA ALA A 84 -14.19 -10.02 -0.43
C ALA A 84 -15.63 -10.42 -0.76
N GLU A 85 -16.21 -9.83 -1.81
CA GLU A 85 -17.54 -10.15 -2.28
C GLU A 85 -17.47 -11.58 -2.82
N GLY A 86 -17.63 -12.51 -1.89
CA GLY A 86 -17.27 -13.89 -2.10
C GLY A 86 -17.04 -14.53 -0.74
N LYS A 87 -18.13 -15.00 -0.13
CA LYS A 87 -18.08 -16.00 0.94
C LYS A 87 -17.02 -17.03 0.55
N LYS A 88 -15.90 -17.09 1.28
CA LYS A 88 -14.88 -18.14 1.11
C LYS A 88 -15.61 -19.48 1.16
N GLY A 89 -15.66 -20.19 0.03
CA GLY A 89 -16.34 -21.49 -0.09
C GLY A 89 -17.45 -21.58 -1.16
N ARG A 90 -17.88 -20.47 -1.78
CA ARG A 90 -18.84 -20.59 -2.90
C ARG A 90 -18.13 -21.08 -4.16
N ARG A 91 -18.47 -22.28 -4.64
CA ARG A 91 -18.06 -22.76 -5.97
C ARG A 91 -18.60 -21.79 -7.01
N VAL A 92 -17.70 -21.16 -7.76
CA VAL A 92 -18.04 -20.21 -8.82
C VAL A 92 -18.09 -20.98 -10.13
N SER A 93 -19.18 -20.88 -10.89
CA SER A 93 -19.29 -21.54 -12.19
C SER A 93 -18.52 -20.77 -13.26
N VAL A 94 -18.14 -21.46 -14.35
CA VAL A 94 -17.47 -20.82 -15.49
C VAL A 94 -18.33 -19.71 -16.10
N ALA A 95 -19.66 -19.87 -16.09
CA ALA A 95 -20.60 -18.85 -16.56
C ALA A 95 -20.56 -17.58 -15.69
N ASP A 96 -20.45 -17.73 -14.36
CA ASP A 96 -20.33 -16.60 -13.44
C ASP A 96 -19.03 -15.81 -13.65
N LEU A 97 -17.94 -16.50 -13.99
CA LEU A 97 -16.67 -15.86 -14.33
C LEU A 97 -16.77 -15.08 -15.65
N TYR A 98 -17.37 -15.69 -16.68
CA TYR A 98 -17.55 -15.04 -17.99
C TYR A 98 -18.35 -13.74 -17.87
N ASN A 99 -19.45 -13.76 -17.13
CA ASN A 99 -20.30 -12.57 -16.93
C ASN A 99 -19.57 -11.46 -16.16
N LYS A 100 -18.76 -11.80 -15.14
CA LYS A 100 -17.94 -10.81 -14.42
C LYS A 100 -16.90 -10.14 -15.32
N PHE A 101 -16.27 -10.91 -16.22
CA PHE A 101 -15.29 -10.35 -17.14
C PHE A 101 -15.91 -9.42 -18.18
N ASN A 102 -17.10 -9.75 -18.68
CA ASN A 102 -17.79 -8.89 -19.65
C ASN A 102 -18.37 -7.62 -19.04
N ALA A 103 -18.87 -7.68 -17.79
CA ALA A 103 -19.41 -6.52 -17.10
C ALA A 103 -18.37 -5.41 -16.84
N LYS A 104 -17.09 -5.77 -16.71
CA LYS A 104 -15.99 -4.82 -16.44
C LYS A 104 -15.39 -4.19 -17.71
N ARG A 105 -15.85 -4.62 -18.90
CA ARG A 105 -15.37 -4.14 -20.21
C ARG A 105 -16.22 -3.02 -20.83
N ARG A 106 -17.35 -2.67 -20.20
CA ARG A 106 -18.14 -1.48 -20.49
C ARG A 106 -17.82 -0.40 -19.46
#